data_AF-A0AAN7VDF7-F1
#
_entry.id   AF-A0AAN7VDF7-F1
#
_cell.length_a   1.000
_cell.length_b   1.000
_cell.length_c   1.000
_cell.angle_alpha   90.00
_cell.angle_beta   90.00
_cell.angle_gamma   90.00
#
_symmetry.space_group_name_H-M   'P 1'
#
loop_
_entity.id
_entity.type
_entity.pdbx_description
1 polymer ?
#
loop_
_entity_poly.entity_id
_entity_poly.type
_entity_poly.pdbx_seq_one_letter_code
_entity_poly.pdbx_strand_id
1 'polypeptide(L)'
;MTCYKCHSKQIDGCLKNKNLTQRDCGHPSRNAEWSCFYSVTYDTTTDTIIVRSDCIDVPHEEHSMKVFSICKSPNDKLIIKECRVCDSYLCNPAALPNISHVTLAFVPFAFLITKSFFH
;
A
#
# COMPACT_ATOMS: atom_id res chain seq x y z
N MET A 1 6.02 12.01 -16.24
CA MET A 1 5.65 10.99 -15.24
C MET A 1 5.00 11.68 -14.06
N THR A 2 3.85 11.17 -13.62
CA THR A 2 3.07 11.75 -12.51
C THR A 2 2.74 10.64 -11.52
N CYS A 3 3.02 10.87 -10.24
CA CYS A 3 2.77 9.92 -9.16
C CYS A 3 1.90 10.57 -8.09
N TYR A 4 1.31 9.75 -7.22
CA TYR A 4 0.75 10.29 -5.99
C TYR A 4 1.84 10.61 -4.97
N LYS A 5 1.61 11.67 -4.21
CA LYS A 5 2.41 12.11 -3.08
C LYS A 5 1.56 12.11 -1.81
N CYS A 6 2.06 11.42 -0.79
CA CYS A 6 1.46 11.39 0.54
C CYS A 6 2.52 11.03 1.58
N HIS A 7 2.35 11.58 2.78
CA HIS A 7 3.10 11.19 3.97
C HIS A 7 2.12 11.14 5.13
N SER A 8 2.06 10.00 5.83
CA SER A 8 1.11 9.77 6.92
C SER A 8 1.73 8.96 8.04
N LYS A 9 1.30 9.20 9.28
CA LYS A 9 1.59 8.35 10.44
C LYS A 9 0.49 7.32 10.74
N GLN A 10 -0.49 7.23 9.85
CA GLN A 10 -1.61 6.27 9.89
C GLN A 10 -1.51 5.33 8.71
N ILE A 11 -1.72 4.03 8.95
CA ILE A 11 -1.57 2.95 7.95
C ILE A 11 -2.45 3.16 6.71
N ASP A 12 -3.59 3.83 6.86
CA ASP A 12 -4.58 4.08 5.82
C ASP A 12 -4.59 5.55 5.35
N GLY A 13 -3.67 6.38 5.84
CA GLY A 13 -3.68 7.82 5.56
C GLY A 13 -3.32 8.19 4.12
N CYS A 14 -2.72 7.26 3.36
CA CYS A 14 -2.40 7.42 1.94
C CYS A 14 -3.33 6.64 0.99
N LEU A 15 -4.58 6.39 1.40
CA LEU A 15 -5.63 5.85 0.52
C LEU A 15 -6.13 6.90 -0.49
N LYS A 16 -6.58 6.43 -1.67
CA LYS A 16 -6.95 7.26 -2.85
C LYS A 16 -7.90 8.42 -2.55
N ASN A 17 -8.78 8.26 -1.56
CA ASN A 17 -9.84 9.22 -1.24
C ASN A 17 -9.57 10.04 0.05
N LYS A 18 -8.34 10.03 0.58
CA LYS A 18 -7.96 10.78 1.79
C LYS A 18 -6.97 11.91 1.48
N ASN A 19 -5.67 11.62 1.54
CA ASN A 19 -4.60 12.62 1.54
C ASN A 19 -3.59 12.44 0.40
N LEU A 20 -3.98 11.80 -0.70
CA LEU A 20 -3.12 11.67 -1.88
C LEU A 20 -3.23 12.92 -2.75
N THR A 21 -2.11 13.59 -2.96
CA THR A 21 -1.97 14.67 -3.93
C THR A 21 -1.26 14.14 -5.17
N GLN A 22 -1.54 14.68 -6.35
CA GLN A 22 -0.78 14.32 -7.56
C GLN A 22 0.43 15.23 -7.68
N ARG A 23 1.54 14.69 -8.17
CA ARG A 23 2.77 15.44 -8.41
C ARG A 23 3.45 14.96 -9.68
N ASP A 24 3.91 15.90 -10.49
CA ASP A 24 4.84 15.62 -11.58
C ASP A 24 6.25 15.40 -11.04
N CYS A 25 6.88 14.33 -11.49
CA CYS A 25 8.20 13.92 -10.99
C CYS A 25 9.34 14.80 -11.54
N GLY A 26 9.12 15.52 -12.65
CA GLY A 26 10.12 16.38 -13.27
C GLY A 26 11.15 15.58 -14.08
N HIS A 27 12.43 15.94 -13.98
CA HIS A 27 13.53 15.31 -14.73
C HIS A 27 14.37 14.44 -13.78
N PRO A 28 14.63 13.17 -14.14
CA PRO A 28 15.37 12.27 -13.27
C PRO A 28 16.86 12.60 -13.26
N SER A 29 17.57 12.11 -12.26
CA SER A 29 19.03 12.19 -12.20
C SER A 29 19.71 11.46 -13.37
N ARG A 30 20.97 11.78 -13.65
CA ARG A 30 21.75 11.09 -14.71
C ARG A 30 21.84 9.59 -14.39
N ASN A 31 21.50 8.74 -15.37
CA ASN A 31 21.46 7.26 -15.27
C ASN A 31 20.34 6.69 -14.37
N ALA A 32 19.26 7.45 -14.19
CA ALA A 32 18.08 7.01 -13.47
C ALA A 32 16.80 7.31 -14.25
N GLU A 33 15.73 6.58 -13.94
CA GLU A 33 14.37 6.85 -14.40
C GLU A 33 13.46 7.12 -13.21
N TRP A 34 12.43 7.94 -13.43
CA TRP A 34 11.39 8.16 -12.43
C TRP A 34 10.49 6.95 -12.31
N SER A 35 10.30 6.48 -11.09
CA SER A 35 9.27 5.52 -10.74
C SER A 35 8.37 6.07 -9.64
N CYS A 36 7.13 5.61 -9.60
CA CYS A 36 6.23 5.86 -8.50
C CYS A 36 6.50 4.86 -7.38
N PHE A 37 6.59 5.36 -6.15
CA PHE A 37 6.95 4.60 -4.97
C PHE A 37 5.84 4.64 -3.94
N TYR A 38 5.61 3.51 -3.28
CA TYR A 38 4.79 3.39 -2.09
C TYR A 38 5.51 2.54 -1.04
N SER A 39 5.47 2.96 0.22
CA SER A 39 5.98 2.16 1.33
C SER A 39 5.16 2.29 2.61
N VAL A 40 5.19 1.21 3.40
CA VAL A 40 4.81 1.18 4.81
C VAL A 40 6.05 0.83 5.61
N THR A 41 6.50 1.75 6.45
CA THR A 41 7.68 1.60 7.30
C THR A 41 7.25 1.65 8.76
N TYR A 42 7.78 0.74 9.57
CA TYR A 42 7.62 0.76 11.01
C TYR A 42 8.88 1.31 11.66
N ASP A 43 8.76 2.43 12.37
CA ASP A 43 9.84 3.01 13.17
C ASP A 43 9.80 2.43 14.58
N THR A 44 10.76 1.56 14.89
CA THR A 44 10.84 0.89 16.19
C THR A 44 11.26 1.83 17.31
N THR A 45 11.85 2.99 16.99
CA THR A 45 12.28 3.99 17.97
C THR A 45 11.09 4.75 18.56
N THR A 46 10.10 5.03 17.71
CA THR A 46 8.92 5.82 18.08
C THR A 46 7.66 4.98 18.21
N ASP A 47 7.72 3.68 17.90
CA ASP A 47 6.57 2.78 17.82
C ASP A 47 5.47 3.34 16.89
N THR A 48 5.88 3.79 15.71
CA THR A 48 4.95 4.39 14.74
C THR A 48 5.06 3.79 13.35
N ILE A 49 3.93 3.78 12.64
CA ILE A 49 3.87 3.45 11.22
C ILE A 49 4.00 4.73 10.42
N ILE A 50 4.84 4.71 9.39
CA ILE A 50 5.04 5.77 8.42
C ILE A 50 4.64 5.22 7.06
N VAL A 51 3.63 5.84 6.44
CA VAL A 51 3.19 5.51 5.08
C VAL A 51 3.61 6.64 4.16
N ARG A 52 4.23 6.28 3.03
CA ARG A 52 4.72 7.24 2.04
C ARG A 52 4.34 6.82 0.63
N SER A 53 3.84 7.77 -0.15
CA SER A 53 3.77 7.71 -1.61
C SER A 53 4.58 8.87 -2.17
N ASP A 54 5.43 8.66 -3.18
CA ASP A 54 6.19 9.74 -3.83
C ASP A 54 6.73 9.32 -5.21
N CYS A 55 7.39 10.26 -5.89
CA CYS A 55 8.31 9.98 -6.99
C CYS A 55 9.69 9.62 -6.44
N ILE A 56 10.36 8.63 -7.05
CA ILE A 56 11.75 8.27 -6.73
C ILE A 56 12.58 8.11 -8.00
N ASP A 57 13.85 8.46 -7.92
CA ASP A 57 14.85 8.14 -8.94
C ASP A 57 15.30 6.69 -8.72
N VAL A 58 15.11 5.85 -9.73
CA VAL A 58 15.56 4.46 -9.73
C VAL A 58 16.73 4.35 -10.70
N PRO A 59 17.93 3.94 -10.25
CA PRO A 59 19.06 3.72 -11.15
C PRO A 59 18.70 2.68 -12.22
N HIS A 60 19.11 2.88 -13.48
CA HIS A 60 18.75 1.96 -14.59
C HIS A 60 19.11 0.48 -14.30
N GLU A 61 20.21 0.25 -13.59
CA GLU A 61 20.64 -1.09 -13.17
C GLU A 61 19.62 -1.79 -12.26
N GLU A 62 18.86 -1.02 -11.47
CA GLU A 62 17.85 -1.54 -10.55
C GLU A 62 16.53 -1.92 -11.23
N HIS A 63 16.23 -1.43 -12.44
CA HIS A 63 14.98 -1.74 -13.14
C HIS A 63 14.83 -3.23 -13.47
N SER A 64 15.94 -3.96 -13.54
CA SER A 64 15.96 -5.41 -13.74
C SER A 64 15.88 -6.22 -12.45
N MET A 65 15.94 -5.57 -11.28
CA MET A 65 15.99 -6.23 -10.00
C MET A 65 14.61 -6.68 -9.53
N LYS A 66 14.55 -7.86 -8.90
CA LYS A 66 13.35 -8.33 -8.21
C LYS A 66 12.99 -7.49 -6.98
N VAL A 67 13.98 -6.83 -6.38
CA VAL A 67 13.83 -6.03 -5.16
C VAL A 67 14.72 -4.79 -5.27
N PHE A 68 14.10 -3.62 -5.30
CA PHE A 68 14.79 -2.32 -5.32
C PHE A 68 15.51 -2.05 -4.00
N SER A 69 16.65 -1.36 -4.06
CA SER A 69 17.44 -1.03 -2.86
C SER A 69 16.64 -0.20 -1.85
N ILE A 70 15.81 0.73 -2.34
CA ILE A 70 14.91 1.56 -1.54
C ILE A 70 13.86 0.77 -0.74
N CYS A 71 13.60 -0.49 -1.14
CA CYS A 71 12.69 -1.40 -0.45
C CYS A 71 13.36 -2.22 0.66
N LYS A 72 14.66 -2.06 0.88
CA LYS A 72 15.38 -2.73 1.97
C LYS A 72 15.33 -1.87 3.23
N SER A 73 15.07 -2.50 4.38
CA SER A 73 15.16 -1.83 5.69
C SER A 73 16.58 -1.27 5.87
N PRO A 74 16.75 0.05 6.02
CA PRO A 74 18.09 0.65 6.10
C PRO A 74 18.82 0.29 7.40
N ASN A 75 18.08 -0.07 8.45
CA ASN A 75 18.58 -0.53 9.74
C ASN A 75 17.45 -1.17 10.57
N ASP A 76 17.78 -1.67 11.76
CA ASP A 76 16.82 -2.29 12.69
C ASP A 76 15.80 -1.30 13.29
N LYS A 77 16.02 0.01 13.11
CA LYS A 77 15.11 1.05 13.58
C LYS A 77 13.97 1.33 12.60
N LEU A 78 14.22 1.15 11.31
CA LEU A 78 13.25 1.43 10.25
C LEU A 78 12.99 0.15 9.46
N ILE A 79 11.91 -0.54 9.81
CA ILE A 79 11.54 -1.82 9.21
C ILE A 79 10.53 -1.57 8.09
N ILE A 80 10.92 -1.79 6.84
CA ILE A 80 10.00 -1.73 5.71
C ILE A 80 9.09 -2.97 5.74
N LYS A 81 7.79 -2.74 5.89
CA LYS A 81 6.75 -3.78 5.95
C LYS A 81 6.12 -4.04 4.60
N GLU A 82 5.99 -3.00 3.78
CA GLU A 82 5.50 -3.07 2.41
C GLU A 82 6.30 -2.08 1.57
N CYS A 83 6.65 -2.48 0.35
CA CYS A 83 7.28 -1.60 -0.63
C CYS A 83 6.80 -1.97 -2.03
N ARG A 84 6.40 -0.96 -2.79
CA ARG A 84 5.99 -1.10 -4.19
C ARG A 84 6.62 0.01 -5.01
N VAL A 85 7.18 -0.37 -6.15
CA VAL A 85 7.73 0.52 -7.16
C VAL A 85 7.07 0.17 -8.48
N CYS A 86 6.63 1.17 -9.23
CA CYS A 86 5.94 0.99 -10.50
C CYS A 86 6.22 2.16 -11.44
N ASP A 87 6.16 1.88 -12.74
CA ASP A 87 6.60 2.75 -13.84
C ASP A 87 5.44 3.35 -14.64
N SER A 88 4.21 3.25 -14.13
CA SER A 88 2.99 3.81 -14.73
C SER A 88 2.44 5.03 -13.99
N TYR A 89 1.63 5.82 -14.68
CA TYR A 89 1.03 7.03 -14.10
C TYR A 89 0.15 6.68 -12.89
N LEU A 90 0.35 7.38 -11.78
CA LEU A 90 -0.50 7.31 -10.58
C LEU A 90 -0.68 5.88 -10.03
N CYS A 91 0.33 5.01 -10.16
CA CYS A 91 0.26 3.60 -9.79
C CYS A 91 0.59 3.30 -8.31
N ASN A 92 0.92 4.32 -7.52
CA ASN A 92 1.37 4.20 -6.13
C ASN A 92 0.39 4.64 -5.01
N PRO A 93 -0.95 4.46 -5.13
CA PRO A 93 -1.81 4.65 -3.96
C PRO A 93 -1.61 3.50 -2.96
N ALA A 94 -1.94 3.73 -1.69
CA ALA A 94 -2.03 2.63 -0.71
C ALA A 94 -3.03 1.58 -1.21
N ALA A 95 -2.68 0.29 -1.06
CA ALA A 95 -3.62 -0.77 -1.28
C ALA A 95 -4.78 -0.57 -0.31
N LEU A 96 -6.03 -0.68 -0.80
CA LEU A 96 -7.15 -0.83 0.13
C LEU A 96 -6.82 -2.07 0.97
N PRO A 97 -6.92 -2.00 2.32
CA PRO A 97 -6.85 -3.22 3.10
C PRO A 97 -7.86 -4.17 2.47
N ASN A 98 -7.43 -5.37 2.10
CA ASN A 98 -8.32 -6.37 1.51
C ASN A 98 -9.51 -6.52 2.45
N ILE A 99 -10.60 -5.82 2.17
CA ILE A 99 -11.91 -6.17 2.65
C ILE A 99 -12.20 -7.40 1.80
N SER A 100 -11.63 -8.54 2.23
CA SER A 100 -12.21 -9.82 1.89
C SER A 100 -13.67 -9.64 2.26
N HIS A 101 -14.52 -9.54 1.24
CA HIS A 101 -15.93 -9.78 1.39
C HIS A 101 -16.03 -11.21 1.92
N VAL A 102 -15.93 -11.36 3.23
CA VAL A 102 -16.49 -12.50 3.95
C VAL A 102 -17.96 -12.31 3.70
N THR A 103 -18.39 -12.85 2.56
CA THR A 103 -19.76 -13.18 2.29
C THR A 103 -20.09 -14.15 3.42
N LEU A 104 -20.61 -13.62 4.52
CA LEU A 104 -21.35 -14.40 5.49
C LEU A 104 -22.49 -14.98 4.66
N ALA A 105 -22.25 -16.15 4.07
CA ALA A 105 -23.32 -17.02 3.66
C ALA A 105 -24.08 -17.28 4.95
N PHE A 106 -25.12 -16.48 5.17
CA PHE A 106 -26.15 -16.76 6.14
C PHE A 106 -26.63 -18.16 5.81
N VAL A 107 -26.14 -19.14 6.56
CA VAL A 107 -26.77 -20.44 6.68
C VAL A 107 -28.18 -20.11 7.16
N PRO A 108 -29.24 -20.36 6.37
CA PRO A 108 -30.56 -20.36 6.94
C PRO A 108 -30.61 -21.61 7.79
N PHE A 109 -30.26 -21.48 9.08
CA PHE A 109 -30.79 -22.35 10.12
C PHE A 109 -32.30 -22.11 10.14
N ALA A 110 -33.01 -22.75 9.21
CA ALA A 110 -34.44 -22.93 9.27
C ALA A 110 -34.71 -23.87 10.45
N PHE A 111 -34.76 -23.28 11.64
CA PHE A 111 -35.58 -23.75 12.74
C PHE A 111 -37.04 -23.78 12.24
N LEU A 112 -37.43 -24.86 11.56
CA LEU A 112 -38.83 -25.24 11.46
C LEU A 112 -39.11 -26.28 12.52
N ILE A 113 -39.25 -25.80 13.75
CA ILE A 113 -40.12 -26.42 14.74
C ILE A 113 -41.54 -26.16 14.24
N THR A 114 -42.09 -27.08 13.46
CA THR A 114 -43.55 -27.15 13.26
C THR A 114 -44.06 -28.37 14.01
N LYS A 115 -44.72 -28.06 15.14
CA LYS A 115 -45.68 -28.86 15.88
C LYS A 115 -46.27 -30.04 15.10
N SER A 116 -46.00 -31.25 15.57
CA SER A 116 -46.87 -32.42 15.35
C SER A 116 -47.39 -32.89 16.70
N PHE A 117 -48.31 -32.11 17.26
CA PHE A 117 -49.29 -32.53 18.27
C PHE A 117 -50.62 -31.91 17.85
N PHE A 118 -51.71 -32.67 18.01
CA PHE A 118 -53.05 -32.53 17.41
C PHE A 118 -53.07 -33.05 15.95
N HIS A 119 -53.56 -34.26 15.68
CA HIS A 119 -54.83 -34.84 16.10
C HIS A 119 -54.69 -36.35 16.35
#